data_AF-Q10EF2-F1
#
_entry.id   AF-Q10EF2-F1
#
_cell.length_a   1.000
_cell.length_b   1.000
_cell.length_c   1.000
_cell.angle_alpha   90.00
_cell.angle_beta   90.00
_cell.angle_gamma   90.00
#
_symmetry.space_group_name_H-M   'P 1'
#
loop_
_entity.id
_entity.type
_entity.pdbx_description
1 polymer ?
#
loop_
_entity_poly.entity_id
_entity_poly.type
_entity_poly.pdbx_seq_one_letter_code
_entity_poly.pdbx_strand_id
1 'polypeptide(L)'
;MVQEGALTALASAADSSQEHFQKYYDAVMPYLKSILMNATDKSNRMLRAKSMECISLVGMAVGKQKFKDDAKQVMEVLMTLQGSQMEADDPITSYMLQAWARLCKCLGQDFLPYMNVVMPPLLQSAQLKPDVSVTSAGPEDENGESDDEGVETITLGDKRIGIRTSLLEEKATACNMLCCYADELKEGFFPWIDQVATTLVPLLKFYFHEEVRKAAVSAMPELLRSAKLAIEKSQSQGRDESYLKQLSDYIVPALVEAIHKEPDTQICASMLESLNESIQLSGTLLEEGQVRSIVDGIKEVITASALRRRERTDRAKAEDFDSEEEDLLREENEQEDEIFDQIGDCLGTLVKTFKTYFLPFFDELSVYLTPMLAKDKTVEERRIAICIFDDVAEHCREAAVRYYDTYLPSLLEACTSENPDIRQAAVYGIGICAEFGGSAFRPHTGEALSRLYNVIKHPNALDLDNAMAYDNAVSALGKICQFHRDGIDASQVVPAWLSCLPIKNDLIEAKIVHEQLCTMLEKSDRELLGHNNQYLPKIVSIFAEILCAGKDLATEQTFSKMVNLLRQLQTTLPPSVLASTWSSLQPQQQLALQSVLSS
;
A
#
# COMPACT_ATOMS: atom_id res chain seq x y z
N MET A 1 37.70 -21.23 5.83
CA MET A 1 37.79 -19.75 5.74
C MET A 1 37.87 -19.19 4.32
N VAL A 2 38.94 -19.37 3.52
CA VAL A 2 39.03 -18.72 2.18
C VAL A 2 37.92 -19.16 1.23
N GLN A 3 37.65 -20.47 1.16
CA GLN A 3 36.59 -21.01 0.29
C GLN A 3 35.19 -20.55 0.73
N GLU A 4 34.92 -20.53 2.03
CA GLU A 4 33.68 -20.01 2.61
C GLU A 4 33.47 -18.53 2.29
N GLY A 5 34.52 -17.70 2.43
CA GLY A 5 34.47 -16.28 2.07
C GLY A 5 34.25 -16.06 0.58
N ALA A 6 34.86 -16.89 -0.27
CA ALA A 6 34.66 -16.83 -1.72
C ALA A 6 33.21 -17.18 -2.12
N LEU A 7 32.57 -18.16 -1.46
CA LEU A 7 31.17 -18.50 -1.70
C LEU A 7 30.22 -17.36 -1.33
N THR A 8 30.43 -16.73 -0.16
CA THR A 8 29.64 -15.56 0.25
C THR A 8 29.84 -14.40 -0.73
N ALA A 9 31.08 -14.08 -1.12
CA ALA A 9 31.35 -13.02 -2.08
C ALA A 9 30.70 -13.27 -3.45
N LEU A 10 30.72 -14.53 -3.92
CA LEU A 10 30.06 -14.92 -5.15
C LEU A 10 28.54 -14.81 -5.06
N ALA A 11 27.97 -15.23 -3.93
CA ALA A 11 26.54 -15.12 -3.68
C ALA A 11 26.08 -13.65 -3.70
N SER A 12 26.80 -12.76 -3.00
CA SER A 12 26.54 -11.32 -3.01
C SER A 12 26.70 -10.70 -4.40
N ALA A 13 27.71 -11.11 -5.17
CA ALA A 13 27.90 -10.62 -6.53
C ALA A 13 26.77 -11.07 -7.47
N ALA A 14 26.28 -12.31 -7.33
CA ALA A 14 25.14 -12.79 -8.08
C ALA A 14 23.87 -12.01 -7.73
N ASP A 15 23.58 -11.87 -6.44
CA ASP A 15 22.41 -11.13 -5.95
C ASP A 15 22.45 -9.66 -6.39
N SER A 16 23.61 -8.99 -6.34
CA SER A 16 23.72 -7.60 -6.80
C SER A 16 23.61 -7.45 -8.32
N SER A 17 23.93 -8.49 -9.10
CA SER A 17 23.93 -8.40 -10.57
C SER A 17 22.68 -8.95 -11.23
N GLN A 18 21.82 -9.67 -10.49
CA GLN A 18 20.51 -10.15 -10.94
C GLN A 18 20.62 -10.84 -12.30
N GLU A 19 19.77 -10.48 -13.27
CA GLU A 19 19.72 -11.11 -14.59
C GLU A 19 21.06 -11.07 -15.35
N HIS A 20 21.93 -10.09 -15.07
CA HIS A 20 23.25 -10.02 -15.70
C HIS A 20 24.18 -11.17 -15.28
N PHE A 21 23.88 -11.88 -14.20
CA PHE A 21 24.64 -13.05 -13.77
C PHE A 21 24.42 -14.28 -14.66
N GLN A 22 23.37 -14.30 -15.50
CA GLN A 22 23.03 -15.44 -16.36
C GLN A 22 24.19 -15.91 -17.26
N LYS A 23 25.09 -14.99 -17.66
CA LYS A 23 26.29 -15.29 -18.47
C LYS A 23 27.35 -16.13 -17.74
N TYR A 24 27.35 -16.12 -16.41
CA TYR A 24 28.34 -16.82 -15.58
C TYR A 24 27.77 -18.12 -14.97
N TYR A 25 26.45 -18.29 -15.00
CA TYR A 25 25.75 -19.40 -14.37
C TYR A 25 26.33 -20.77 -14.73
N ASP A 26 26.49 -21.05 -16.03
CA ASP A 26 26.92 -22.36 -16.53
C ASP A 26 28.36 -22.70 -16.12
N ALA A 27 29.17 -21.66 -15.85
CA ALA A 27 30.52 -21.82 -15.34
C ALA A 27 30.57 -22.05 -13.83
N VAL A 28 29.62 -21.47 -13.07
CA VAL A 28 29.66 -21.44 -11.60
C VAL A 28 28.87 -22.60 -10.98
N MET A 29 27.64 -22.83 -11.44
CA MET A 29 26.69 -23.76 -10.81
C MET A 29 27.24 -25.20 -10.66
N PRO A 30 27.97 -25.77 -11.64
CA PRO A 30 28.54 -27.12 -11.49
C PRO A 30 29.49 -27.26 -10.29
N TYR A 31 30.32 -26.24 -10.01
CA TYR A 31 31.22 -26.25 -8.88
C TYR A 31 30.48 -26.14 -7.55
N LEU A 32 29.47 -25.26 -7.49
CA LEU A 32 28.64 -25.12 -6.31
C LEU A 32 27.92 -26.43 -5.97
N LYS A 33 27.29 -27.08 -6.96
CA LYS A 33 26.65 -28.39 -6.76
C LYS A 33 27.65 -29.45 -6.30
N SER A 34 28.86 -29.47 -6.89
CA SER A 34 29.92 -30.38 -6.48
C SER A 34 30.32 -30.19 -5.01
N ILE A 35 30.41 -28.94 -4.52
CA ILE A 35 30.67 -28.67 -3.10
C ILE A 35 29.50 -29.17 -2.25
N LEU A 36 28.26 -28.82 -2.63
CA LEU A 36 27.05 -29.22 -1.90
C LEU A 36 26.91 -30.75 -1.77
N MET A 37 27.29 -31.51 -2.80
CA MET A 37 27.17 -32.98 -2.82
C MET A 37 28.32 -33.68 -2.10
N ASN A 38 29.55 -33.15 -2.18
CA ASN A 38 30.75 -33.86 -1.71
C ASN A 38 31.27 -33.40 -0.34
N ALA A 39 30.90 -32.20 0.12
CA ALA A 39 31.37 -31.64 1.40
C ALA A 39 30.59 -32.21 2.60
N THR A 40 30.51 -33.54 2.74
CA THR A 40 29.67 -34.23 3.74
C THR A 40 30.33 -34.39 5.11
N ASP A 41 31.64 -34.18 5.21
CA ASP A 41 32.38 -34.34 6.47
C ASP A 41 32.04 -33.25 7.50
N LYS A 42 32.10 -33.59 8.80
CA LYS A 42 31.80 -32.63 9.89
C LYS A 42 32.62 -31.34 9.79
N SER A 43 33.89 -31.41 9.36
CA SER A 43 34.75 -30.23 9.21
C SER A 43 34.31 -29.27 8.10
N ASN A 44 33.47 -29.73 7.17
CA ASN A 44 33.03 -28.98 5.99
C ASN A 44 31.55 -28.55 6.07
N ARG A 45 30.90 -28.70 7.23
CA ARG A 45 29.48 -28.32 7.43
C ARG A 45 29.19 -26.88 6.99
N MET A 46 30.02 -25.93 7.44
CA MET A 46 29.86 -24.52 7.09
C MET A 46 30.11 -24.24 5.60
N LEU A 47 31.13 -24.88 5.02
CA LEU A 47 31.39 -24.80 3.58
C LEU A 47 30.18 -25.28 2.76
N ARG A 48 29.57 -26.39 3.18
CA ARG A 48 28.36 -26.94 2.56
C ARG A 48 27.16 -26.01 2.71
N ALA A 49 26.95 -25.44 3.90
CA ALA A 49 25.90 -24.46 4.19
C ALA A 49 26.02 -23.20 3.30
N LYS A 50 27.22 -22.62 3.22
CA LYS A 50 27.47 -21.46 2.35
C LYS A 50 27.35 -21.77 0.87
N SER A 51 27.69 -23.00 0.47
CA SER A 51 27.48 -23.44 -0.91
C SER A 51 25.99 -23.53 -1.24
N MET A 52 25.18 -24.04 -0.32
CA MET A 52 23.72 -24.11 -0.44
C MET A 52 23.10 -22.72 -0.58
N GLU A 53 23.48 -21.79 0.30
CA GLU A 53 23.07 -20.40 0.21
C GLU A 53 23.46 -19.78 -1.14
N CYS A 54 24.73 -19.92 -1.55
CA CYS A 54 25.23 -19.39 -2.81
C CYS A 54 24.42 -19.93 -4.01
N ILE A 55 24.11 -21.23 -4.03
CA ILE A 55 23.27 -21.84 -5.07
C ILE A 55 21.89 -21.18 -5.11
N SER A 56 21.24 -21.02 -3.96
CA SER A 56 19.90 -20.44 -3.88
C SER A 56 19.85 -18.98 -4.35
N LEU A 57 20.87 -18.17 -4.01
CA LEU A 57 20.99 -16.77 -4.44
C LEU A 57 21.34 -16.64 -5.93
N VAL A 58 22.25 -17.48 -6.43
CA VAL A 58 22.53 -17.56 -7.86
C VAL A 58 21.27 -17.96 -8.64
N GLY A 59 20.51 -18.93 -8.14
CA GLY A 59 19.24 -19.38 -8.72
C GLY A 59 18.20 -18.26 -8.80
N MET A 60 18.05 -17.49 -7.73
CA MET A 60 17.21 -16.29 -7.68
C MET A 60 17.63 -15.27 -8.73
N ALA A 61 18.91 -14.92 -8.80
CA ALA A 61 19.44 -13.91 -9.73
C ALA A 61 19.21 -14.27 -11.21
N VAL A 62 19.35 -15.54 -11.57
CA VAL A 62 19.18 -15.98 -12.98
C VAL A 62 17.73 -16.31 -13.36
N GLY A 63 16.86 -16.48 -12.37
CA GLY A 63 15.45 -16.78 -12.53
C GLY A 63 15.11 -18.25 -12.82
N LYS A 64 13.83 -18.58 -12.63
CA LYS A 64 13.25 -19.94 -12.70
C LYS A 64 13.69 -20.72 -13.94
N GLN A 65 13.63 -20.10 -15.11
CA GLN A 65 13.81 -20.82 -16.38
C GLN A 65 15.20 -21.43 -16.51
N LYS A 66 16.23 -20.74 -16.02
CA LYS A 66 17.61 -21.22 -16.06
C LYS A 66 17.92 -22.16 -14.89
N PHE A 67 17.32 -21.93 -13.72
CA PHE A 67 17.65 -22.65 -12.50
C PHE A 67 16.86 -23.96 -12.28
N LYS A 68 15.64 -24.11 -12.83
CA LYS A 68 14.69 -25.18 -12.45
C LYS A 68 15.24 -26.62 -12.44
N ASP A 69 16.11 -26.97 -13.38
CA ASP A 69 16.62 -28.35 -13.49
C ASP A 69 17.72 -28.63 -12.48
N ASP A 70 18.54 -27.62 -12.16
CA ASP A 70 19.52 -27.69 -11.09
C ASP A 70 18.86 -27.60 -9.70
N ALA A 71 17.80 -26.80 -9.58
CA ALA A 71 17.03 -26.67 -8.35
C ALA A 71 16.48 -28.02 -7.88
N LYS A 72 16.01 -28.89 -8.79
CA LYS A 72 15.58 -30.26 -8.45
C LYS A 72 16.67 -31.07 -7.76
N GLN A 73 17.88 -31.06 -8.31
CA GLN A 73 19.03 -31.77 -7.73
C GLN A 73 19.40 -31.19 -6.36
N VAL A 74 19.32 -29.87 -6.21
CA VAL A 74 19.60 -29.19 -4.94
C VAL A 74 18.57 -29.60 -3.89
N MET A 75 17.28 -29.58 -4.24
CA MET A 75 16.18 -29.97 -3.36
C MET A 75 16.28 -31.43 -2.92
N GLU A 76 16.67 -32.36 -3.79
CA GLU A 76 16.93 -33.76 -3.42
C GLU A 76 18.02 -33.89 -2.33
N VAL A 77 19.07 -33.08 -2.43
CA VAL A 77 20.13 -33.03 -1.40
C VAL A 77 19.58 -32.46 -0.09
N LEU A 78 18.76 -31.40 -0.14
CA LEU A 78 18.14 -30.81 1.04
C LEU A 78 17.20 -31.78 1.75
N MET A 79 16.36 -32.50 1.01
CA MET A 79 15.47 -33.52 1.57
C MET A 79 16.26 -34.63 2.28
N THR A 80 17.39 -35.04 1.71
CA THR A 80 18.27 -36.05 2.32
C THR A 80 18.91 -35.55 3.60
N LEU A 81 19.36 -34.28 3.61
CA LEU A 81 19.92 -33.63 4.80
C LEU A 81 18.88 -33.50 5.92
N GLN A 82 17.66 -33.08 5.58
CA GLN A 82 16.58 -32.90 6.54
C GLN A 82 16.07 -34.21 7.16
N GLY A 83 16.15 -35.31 6.40
CA GLY A 83 15.85 -36.66 6.92
C GLY A 83 16.94 -37.26 7.82
N SER A 84 18.12 -36.64 7.91
CA SER A 84 19.20 -37.09 8.79
C SER A 84 19.04 -36.49 10.19
N GLN A 85 19.40 -37.24 11.25
CA GLN A 85 19.40 -36.69 12.61
C GLN A 85 20.51 -35.64 12.74
N MET A 86 20.14 -34.37 12.62
CA MET A 86 21.04 -33.24 12.87
C MET A 86 21.07 -32.92 14.37
N GLU A 87 22.20 -32.40 14.85
CA GLU A 87 22.32 -31.88 16.22
C GLU A 87 21.44 -30.63 16.36
N ALA A 88 20.87 -30.38 17.55
CA ALA A 88 19.89 -29.29 17.75
C ALA A 88 20.44 -27.89 17.39
N ASP A 89 21.75 -27.66 17.58
CA ASP A 89 22.44 -26.40 17.25
C ASP A 89 23.29 -26.51 15.97
N ASP A 90 22.98 -27.41 15.04
CA ASP A 90 23.73 -27.48 13.78
C ASP A 90 23.48 -26.22 12.93
N PRO A 91 24.51 -25.40 12.63
CA PRO A 91 24.33 -24.17 11.87
C PRO A 91 23.76 -24.42 10.46
N ILE A 92 23.85 -25.64 9.90
CA ILE A 92 23.24 -25.96 8.60
C ILE A 92 21.72 -25.75 8.61
N THR A 93 21.04 -25.92 9.76
CA THR A 93 19.59 -25.83 9.86
C THR A 93 19.05 -24.46 9.43
N SER A 94 19.66 -23.37 9.91
CA SER A 94 19.24 -22.01 9.55
C SER A 94 19.46 -21.71 8.06
N TYR A 95 20.62 -22.08 7.51
CA TYR A 95 20.91 -21.95 6.08
C TYR A 95 19.96 -22.78 5.22
N MET A 96 19.56 -23.96 5.67
CA MET A 96 18.62 -24.82 4.97
C MET A 96 17.22 -24.21 4.91
N LEU A 97 16.73 -23.64 6.03
CA LEU A 97 15.44 -22.95 6.05
C LEU A 97 15.43 -21.76 5.08
N GLN A 98 16.47 -20.93 5.09
CA GLN A 98 16.59 -19.80 4.16
C GLN A 98 16.71 -20.24 2.70
N ALA A 99 17.45 -21.32 2.43
CA ALA A 99 17.58 -21.88 1.10
C ALA A 99 16.23 -22.39 0.57
N TRP A 100 15.41 -23.01 1.43
CA TRP A 100 14.06 -23.45 1.06
C TRP A 100 13.15 -22.29 0.66
N ALA A 101 13.18 -21.16 1.37
CA ALA A 101 12.42 -19.97 0.97
C ALA A 101 12.86 -19.37 -0.35
N ARG A 102 14.17 -19.23 -0.59
CA ARG A 102 14.70 -18.75 -1.86
C ARG A 102 14.36 -19.70 -3.01
N LEU A 103 14.37 -21.01 -2.77
CA LEU A 103 13.95 -22.01 -3.75
C LEU A 103 12.45 -21.90 -4.05
N CYS A 104 11.61 -21.73 -3.03
CA CYS A 104 10.17 -21.52 -3.20
C CYS A 104 9.89 -20.27 -4.03
N LYS A 105 10.49 -19.13 -3.68
CA LYS A 105 10.37 -17.87 -4.42
C LYS A 105 10.82 -17.99 -5.88
N CYS A 106 11.93 -18.69 -6.13
CA CYS A 106 12.42 -18.88 -7.50
C CYS A 106 11.49 -19.81 -8.31
N LEU A 107 10.99 -20.89 -7.72
CA LEU A 107 10.24 -21.92 -8.43
C LEU A 107 8.72 -21.66 -8.50
N GLY A 108 8.17 -20.89 -7.58
CA GLY A 108 6.74 -20.69 -7.39
C GLY A 108 6.00 -22.03 -7.30
N GLN A 109 4.96 -22.20 -8.11
CA GLN A 109 4.11 -23.41 -8.13
C GLN A 109 4.87 -24.74 -8.35
N ASP A 110 6.06 -24.72 -8.96
CA ASP A 110 6.87 -25.94 -9.16
C ASP A 110 7.46 -26.47 -7.83
N PHE A 111 7.36 -25.69 -6.75
CA PHE A 111 7.79 -26.06 -5.40
C PHE A 111 6.76 -26.91 -4.64
N LEU A 112 5.49 -26.93 -5.07
CA LEU A 112 4.41 -27.65 -4.37
C LEU A 112 4.72 -29.13 -4.03
N PRO A 113 5.39 -29.93 -4.90
CA PRO A 113 5.72 -31.32 -4.58
C PRO A 113 6.58 -31.50 -3.31
N TYR A 114 7.32 -30.47 -2.88
CA TYR A 114 8.25 -30.54 -1.75
C TYR A 114 7.61 -30.11 -0.42
N MET A 115 6.41 -29.50 -0.46
CA MET A 115 5.75 -28.92 0.71
C MET A 115 5.56 -29.92 1.86
N ASN A 116 5.25 -31.19 1.55
CA ASN A 116 5.06 -32.22 2.56
C ASN A 116 6.32 -32.54 3.39
N VAL A 117 7.51 -32.20 2.87
CA VAL A 117 8.77 -32.37 3.59
C VAL A 117 9.17 -31.11 4.35
N VAL A 118 8.92 -29.94 3.75
CA VAL A 118 9.38 -28.66 4.29
C VAL A 118 8.46 -28.12 5.38
N MET A 119 7.15 -28.31 5.27
CA MET A 119 6.17 -27.74 6.20
C MET A 119 6.21 -28.32 7.62
N PRO A 120 6.31 -29.65 7.85
CA PRO A 120 6.27 -30.19 9.22
C PRO A 120 7.35 -29.63 10.17
N PRO A 121 8.65 -29.60 9.81
CA PRO A 121 9.68 -29.03 10.69
C PRO A 121 9.52 -27.52 10.85
N LEU A 122 9.04 -26.82 9.81
CA LEU A 122 8.79 -25.39 9.90
C LEU A 122 7.68 -25.05 10.91
N LEU A 123 6.58 -25.82 10.87
CA LEU A 123 5.50 -25.69 11.86
C LEU A 123 5.99 -26.03 13.27
N GLN A 124 6.88 -27.00 13.42
CA GLN A 124 7.48 -27.34 14.71
C GLN A 124 8.29 -26.16 15.28
N SER A 125 9.17 -25.55 14.48
CA SER A 125 9.96 -24.38 14.89
C SER A 125 9.06 -23.17 15.18
N ALA A 126 8.03 -22.93 14.36
CA ALA A 126 7.05 -21.87 14.60
C ALA A 126 6.20 -22.09 15.86
N GLN A 127 6.12 -23.32 16.38
CA GLN A 127 5.39 -23.68 17.61
C GLN A 127 6.29 -23.77 18.85
N LEU A 128 7.60 -23.47 18.74
CA LEU A 128 8.50 -23.42 19.89
C LEU A 128 7.93 -22.46 20.95
N LYS A 129 7.99 -22.93 22.20
CA LYS A 129 7.58 -22.16 23.38
C LYS A 129 8.78 -21.33 23.85
N PRO A 130 8.56 -20.08 24.28
CA PRO A 130 9.62 -19.28 24.89
C PRO A 130 10.13 -20.01 26.14
N ASP A 131 11.45 -20.10 26.28
CA ASP A 131 12.07 -20.58 27.51
C ASP A 131 12.29 -19.37 28.43
N VAL A 132 11.43 -19.27 29.45
CA VAL A 132 11.36 -18.13 30.37
C VAL A 132 11.73 -18.60 31.77
N SER A 133 12.75 -17.98 32.34
CA SER A 133 13.15 -18.15 33.73
C SER A 133 12.78 -16.91 34.53
N VAL A 134 12.28 -17.08 35.76
CA VAL A 134 11.94 -15.96 36.65
C VAL A 134 12.71 -16.14 37.94
N THR A 135 13.59 -15.19 38.26
CA THR A 135 14.41 -15.17 39.48
C THR A 135 14.13 -13.90 40.29
N SER A 136 14.48 -13.89 41.57
CA SER A 136 14.37 -12.69 42.42
C SER A 136 15.58 -11.78 42.16
N ALA A 137 15.35 -10.49 41.96
CA ALA A 137 16.42 -9.51 41.77
C ALA A 137 16.96 -9.03 43.12
N GLY A 138 18.24 -9.30 43.42
CA GLY A 138 18.93 -8.78 44.62
C GLY A 138 19.62 -7.43 44.39
N PRO A 139 20.09 -6.74 45.45
CA PRO A 139 20.88 -5.51 45.32
C PRO A 139 22.31 -5.73 44.77
N GLU A 140 22.82 -6.96 44.73
CA GLU A 140 24.13 -7.31 44.12
C GLU A 140 24.01 -7.69 42.63
N ASP A 141 22.80 -7.71 42.11
CA ASP A 141 22.44 -8.20 40.78
C ASP A 141 22.40 -7.06 39.74
N GLU A 142 22.72 -5.82 40.11
CA GLU A 142 22.57 -4.61 39.27
C GLU A 142 23.37 -4.61 37.95
N ASN A 143 24.31 -5.54 37.76
CA ASN A 143 25.03 -5.70 36.50
C ASN A 143 24.32 -6.56 35.44
N GLY A 144 23.13 -7.11 35.73
CA GLY A 144 22.07 -7.49 34.76
C GLY A 144 22.36 -8.51 33.64
N GLU A 145 23.61 -8.83 33.32
CA GLU A 145 23.96 -9.71 32.22
C GLU A 145 24.04 -11.17 32.70
N SER A 146 23.34 -12.03 31.97
CA SER A 146 23.44 -13.48 32.11
C SER A 146 24.83 -13.94 31.64
N ASP A 147 25.47 -14.87 32.37
CA ASP A 147 26.69 -15.56 31.90
C ASP A 147 26.40 -16.49 30.68
N ASP A 148 25.13 -16.77 30.38
CA ASP A 148 24.69 -17.48 29.18
C ASP A 148 24.42 -16.46 28.05
N GLU A 149 25.30 -16.44 27.04
CA GLU A 149 25.23 -15.58 25.84
C GLU A 149 23.88 -15.69 25.09
N GLY A 150 23.12 -16.77 25.29
CA GLY A 150 21.83 -16.98 24.65
C GLY A 150 20.61 -16.52 25.46
N VAL A 151 20.80 -15.87 26.62
CA VAL A 151 19.71 -15.46 27.52
C VAL A 151 19.77 -13.97 27.81
N GLU A 152 18.75 -13.23 27.38
CA GLU A 152 18.56 -11.83 27.76
C GLU A 152 17.74 -11.73 29.05
N THR A 153 18.08 -10.81 29.95
CA THR A 153 17.33 -10.62 31.19
C THR A 153 16.70 -9.24 31.29
N ILE A 154 15.42 -9.23 31.66
CA ILE A 154 14.63 -8.02 31.89
C ILE A 154 14.28 -7.96 33.37
N THR A 155 14.54 -6.82 34.03
CA THR A 155 14.19 -6.64 35.44
C THR A 155 12.86 -5.87 35.54
N LEU A 156 11.88 -6.48 36.19
CA LEU A 156 10.55 -5.91 36.44
C LEU A 156 10.26 -5.91 37.95
N GLY A 157 10.57 -4.78 38.60
CA GLY A 157 10.42 -4.65 40.06
C GLY A 157 11.40 -5.54 40.82
N ASP A 158 10.88 -6.45 41.64
CA ASP A 158 11.65 -7.41 42.45
C ASP A 158 11.98 -8.73 41.72
N LYS A 159 11.63 -8.82 40.43
CA LYS A 159 11.80 -10.01 39.61
C LYS A 159 12.71 -9.73 38.42
N ARG A 160 13.54 -10.71 38.09
CA ARG A 160 14.31 -10.80 36.86
C ARG A 160 13.72 -11.90 35.98
N ILE A 161 13.46 -11.59 34.72
CA ILE A 161 12.92 -12.50 33.72
C ILE A 161 14.02 -12.77 32.71
N GLY A 162 14.56 -13.99 32.67
CA GLY A 162 15.53 -14.42 31.65
C GLY A 162 14.82 -15.13 30.50
N ILE A 163 15.06 -14.70 29.27
CA ILE A 163 14.45 -15.22 28.05
C ILE A 163 15.54 -15.76 27.14
N ARG A 164 15.44 -17.04 26.73
CA ARG A 164 16.39 -17.60 25.75
C ARG A 164 16.08 -17.10 24.34
N THR A 165 16.93 -16.23 23.80
CA THR A 165 16.72 -15.53 22.52
C THR A 165 16.92 -16.43 21.30
N SER A 166 17.86 -17.38 21.34
CA SER A 166 18.16 -18.29 20.22
C SER A 166 16.93 -19.09 19.73
N LEU A 167 16.10 -19.56 20.66
CA LEU A 167 14.84 -20.26 20.32
C LEU A 167 13.81 -19.33 19.67
N LEU A 168 13.85 -18.04 20.01
CA LEU A 168 12.94 -17.03 19.46
C LEU A 168 13.36 -16.61 18.06
N GLU A 169 14.66 -16.53 17.77
CA GLU A 169 15.19 -16.30 16.42
C GLU A 169 14.81 -17.43 15.46
N GLU A 170 14.92 -18.69 15.91
CA GLU A 170 14.48 -19.85 15.13
C GLU A 170 12.97 -19.77 14.84
N LYS A 171 12.18 -19.46 15.87
CA LYS A 171 10.73 -19.27 15.75
C LYS A 171 10.38 -18.14 14.78
N ALA A 172 11.05 -16.99 14.88
CA ALA A 172 10.84 -15.83 14.02
C ALA A 172 11.14 -16.17 12.56
N THR A 173 12.30 -16.81 12.32
CA THR A 173 12.68 -17.31 11.01
C THR A 173 11.59 -18.24 10.45
N ALA A 174 11.11 -19.19 11.27
CA ALA A 174 10.10 -20.13 10.84
C ALA A 174 8.77 -19.45 10.45
N CYS A 175 8.31 -18.48 11.26
CA CYS A 175 7.11 -17.71 10.98
C CYS A 175 7.24 -16.91 9.68
N ASN A 176 8.40 -16.28 9.45
CA ASN A 176 8.68 -15.54 8.23
C ASN A 176 8.61 -16.45 6.99
N MET A 177 9.22 -17.65 7.04
CA MET A 177 9.14 -18.58 5.91
C MET A 177 7.71 -19.07 5.63
N LEU A 178 6.88 -19.25 6.68
CA LEU A 178 5.46 -19.59 6.50
C LEU A 178 4.72 -18.47 5.75
N CYS A 179 5.00 -17.22 6.08
CA CYS A 179 4.48 -16.06 5.35
C CYS A 179 4.95 -16.06 3.89
N CYS A 180 6.26 -16.21 3.64
CA CYS A 180 6.81 -16.26 2.29
C CYS A 180 6.19 -17.37 1.44
N TYR A 181 5.94 -18.55 2.01
CA TYR A 181 5.30 -19.63 1.27
C TYR A 181 3.85 -19.32 0.90
N ALA A 182 3.11 -18.64 1.77
CA ALA A 182 1.75 -18.21 1.45
C ALA A 182 1.74 -17.21 0.29
N ASP A 183 2.59 -16.19 0.33
CA ASP A 183 2.71 -15.17 -0.73
C ASP A 183 3.15 -15.77 -2.08
N GLU A 184 4.21 -16.58 -2.08
CA GLU A 184 4.80 -17.12 -3.32
C GLU A 184 3.95 -18.25 -3.95
N LEU A 185 3.31 -19.08 -3.12
CA LEU A 185 2.53 -20.25 -3.60
C LEU A 185 1.04 -19.95 -3.78
N LYS A 186 0.51 -18.86 -3.21
CA LYS A 186 -0.86 -18.39 -3.45
C LYS A 186 -1.89 -19.53 -3.30
N GLU A 187 -2.70 -19.80 -4.32
CA GLU A 187 -3.69 -20.88 -4.29
C GLU A 187 -3.11 -22.26 -3.95
N GLY A 188 -1.84 -22.52 -4.29
CA GLY A 188 -1.17 -23.78 -3.99
C GLY A 188 -0.85 -23.97 -2.50
N PHE A 189 -0.84 -22.88 -1.71
CA PHE A 189 -0.65 -22.94 -0.26
C PHE A 189 -1.91 -23.39 0.49
N PHE A 190 -3.07 -23.42 -0.18
CA PHE A 190 -4.37 -23.74 0.41
C PHE A 190 -4.40 -24.93 1.38
N PRO A 191 -3.76 -26.09 1.10
CA PRO A 191 -3.82 -27.25 1.99
C PRO A 191 -3.23 -27.01 3.38
N TRP A 192 -2.41 -25.97 3.56
CA TRP A 192 -1.69 -25.68 4.80
C TRP A 192 -2.32 -24.57 5.64
N ILE A 193 -3.28 -23.82 5.07
CA ILE A 193 -3.82 -22.61 5.68
C ILE A 193 -4.36 -22.88 7.10
N ASP A 194 -5.13 -23.95 7.32
CA ASP A 194 -5.71 -24.23 8.65
C ASP A 194 -4.63 -24.41 9.74
N GLN A 195 -3.55 -25.15 9.42
CA GLN A 195 -2.46 -25.40 10.37
C GLN A 195 -1.63 -24.14 10.63
N VAL A 196 -1.38 -23.37 9.57
CA VAL A 196 -0.58 -22.14 9.64
C VAL A 196 -1.35 -21.04 10.34
N ALA A 197 -2.62 -20.82 10.02
CA ALA A 197 -3.49 -19.86 10.70
C ALA A 197 -3.57 -20.17 12.20
N THR A 198 -3.81 -21.43 12.57
CA THR A 198 -3.86 -21.86 13.99
C THR A 198 -2.53 -21.61 14.72
N THR A 199 -1.41 -21.64 13.99
CA THR A 199 -0.07 -21.40 14.55
C THR A 199 0.25 -19.91 14.66
N LEU A 200 -0.04 -19.12 13.63
CA LEU A 200 0.40 -17.73 13.51
C LEU A 200 -0.55 -16.71 14.14
N VAL A 201 -1.87 -16.94 14.10
CA VAL A 201 -2.84 -15.98 14.67
C VAL A 201 -2.58 -15.68 16.16
N PRO A 202 -2.30 -16.68 17.03
CA PRO A 202 -1.93 -16.40 18.42
C PRO A 202 -0.63 -15.60 18.57
N LEU A 203 0.26 -15.63 17.57
CA LEU A 203 1.56 -14.97 17.61
C LEU A 203 1.48 -13.46 17.34
N LEU A 204 0.35 -12.96 16.87
CA LEU A 204 0.07 -11.51 16.81
C LEU A 204 0.26 -10.83 18.18
N LYS A 205 0.07 -11.58 19.28
CA LYS A 205 0.22 -11.10 20.67
C LYS A 205 1.45 -11.72 21.37
N PHE A 206 2.45 -12.14 20.60
CA PHE A 206 3.69 -12.72 21.14
C PHE A 206 4.69 -11.63 21.52
N TYR A 207 4.47 -11.00 22.68
CA TYR A 207 5.28 -9.87 23.15
C TYR A 207 6.71 -10.21 23.57
N PHE A 208 7.15 -11.46 23.43
CA PHE A 208 8.52 -11.88 23.72
C PHE A 208 9.50 -11.59 22.57
N HIS A 209 9.01 -11.39 21.34
CA HIS A 209 9.87 -11.15 20.18
C HIS A 209 9.13 -10.39 19.08
N GLU A 210 9.68 -9.28 18.63
CA GLU A 210 9.07 -8.40 17.63
C GLU A 210 8.98 -9.05 16.25
N GLU A 211 10.06 -9.67 15.77
CA GLU A 211 10.06 -10.31 14.44
C GLU A 211 9.06 -11.47 14.31
N VAL A 212 8.71 -12.13 15.42
CA VAL A 212 7.64 -13.13 15.43
C VAL A 212 6.28 -12.46 15.21
N ARG A 213 6.03 -11.31 15.86
CA ARG A 213 4.79 -10.54 15.66
C ARG A 213 4.73 -10.00 14.23
N LYS A 214 5.79 -9.37 13.72
CA LYS A 214 5.87 -8.86 12.34
C LYS A 214 5.57 -9.97 11.32
N ALA A 215 6.21 -11.13 11.44
CA ALA A 215 5.96 -12.26 10.55
C ALA A 215 4.52 -12.77 10.63
N ALA A 216 3.93 -12.81 11.84
CA ALA A 216 2.52 -13.18 11.99
C ALA A 216 1.59 -12.16 11.34
N VAL A 217 1.84 -10.86 11.52
CA VAL A 217 1.09 -9.76 10.92
C VAL A 217 1.10 -9.84 9.40
N SER A 218 2.27 -9.97 8.79
CA SER A 218 2.40 -10.08 7.32
C SER A 218 1.71 -11.33 6.75
N ALA A 219 1.63 -12.43 7.52
CA ALA A 219 1.02 -13.66 7.03
C ALA A 219 -0.51 -13.59 6.94
N MET A 220 -1.17 -12.73 7.73
CA MET A 220 -2.64 -12.69 7.83
C MET A 220 -3.34 -12.46 6.47
N PRO A 221 -3.02 -11.40 5.70
CA PRO A 221 -3.62 -11.18 4.39
C PRO A 221 -3.20 -12.28 3.39
N GLU A 222 -1.98 -12.80 3.46
CA GLU A 222 -1.53 -13.88 2.56
C GLU A 222 -2.33 -15.17 2.71
N LEU A 223 -2.73 -15.52 3.93
CA LEU A 223 -3.60 -16.66 4.19
C LEU A 223 -5.00 -16.45 3.58
N LEU A 224 -5.58 -15.26 3.76
CA LEU A 224 -6.88 -14.90 3.16
C LEU A 224 -6.80 -14.88 1.62
N ARG A 225 -5.72 -14.30 1.07
CA ARG A 225 -5.46 -14.21 -0.38
C ARG A 225 -5.30 -15.59 -1.00
N SER A 226 -4.51 -16.47 -0.36
CA SER A 226 -4.33 -17.86 -0.77
C SER A 226 -5.66 -18.63 -0.77
N ALA A 227 -6.48 -18.45 0.28
CA ALA A 227 -7.81 -19.05 0.36
C ALA A 227 -8.74 -18.56 -0.77
N LYS A 228 -8.81 -17.25 -0.96
CA LYS A 228 -9.65 -16.60 -1.99
C LYS A 228 -9.27 -17.06 -3.40
N LEU A 229 -7.98 -17.02 -3.73
CA LEU A 229 -7.47 -17.46 -5.03
C LEU A 229 -7.74 -18.94 -5.29
N ALA A 230 -7.60 -19.80 -4.28
CA ALA A 230 -7.93 -21.22 -4.41
C ALA A 230 -9.42 -21.44 -4.67
N ILE A 231 -10.31 -20.67 -4.04
CA ILE A 231 -11.75 -20.74 -4.29
C ILE A 231 -12.06 -20.28 -5.72
N GLU A 232 -11.56 -19.10 -6.12
CA GLU A 232 -11.79 -18.54 -7.46
C GLU A 232 -11.26 -19.45 -8.59
N LYS A 233 -10.13 -20.13 -8.36
CA LYS A 233 -9.52 -21.07 -9.31
C LYS A 233 -10.05 -22.50 -9.18
N SER A 234 -11.03 -22.76 -8.31
CA SER A 234 -11.59 -24.11 -8.05
C SER A 234 -10.54 -25.14 -7.59
N GLN A 235 -9.55 -24.71 -6.82
CA GLN A 235 -8.48 -25.52 -6.20
C GLN A 235 -8.63 -25.69 -4.68
N SER A 236 -9.71 -25.15 -4.10
CA SER A 236 -10.03 -25.13 -2.67
C SER A 236 -10.51 -26.48 -2.08
N GLN A 237 -10.27 -27.60 -2.76
CA GLN A 237 -10.68 -28.95 -2.31
C GLN A 237 -12.17 -29.06 -1.95
N GLY A 238 -13.03 -28.29 -2.62
CA GLY A 238 -14.48 -28.27 -2.39
C GLY A 238 -14.97 -27.28 -1.33
N ARG A 239 -14.07 -26.49 -0.72
CA ARG A 239 -14.46 -25.34 0.13
C ARG A 239 -14.86 -24.14 -0.74
N ASP A 240 -15.79 -23.34 -0.26
CA ASP A 240 -16.33 -22.18 -0.96
C ASP A 240 -16.11 -20.89 -0.14
N GLU A 241 -16.82 -19.83 -0.50
CA GLU A 241 -16.77 -18.53 0.15
C GLU A 241 -17.08 -18.58 1.67
N SER A 242 -17.83 -19.60 2.14
CA SER A 242 -18.06 -19.79 3.58
C SER A 242 -16.78 -20.09 4.36
N TYR A 243 -15.80 -20.73 3.72
CA TYR A 243 -14.48 -20.95 4.33
C TYR A 243 -13.67 -19.65 4.41
N LEU A 244 -13.70 -18.83 3.35
CA LEU A 244 -13.04 -17.51 3.39
C LEU A 244 -13.64 -16.65 4.50
N LYS A 245 -14.96 -16.69 4.67
CA LYS A 245 -15.63 -16.04 5.79
C LYS A 245 -15.14 -16.56 7.14
N GLN A 246 -15.11 -17.88 7.36
CA GLN A 246 -14.61 -18.46 8.62
C GLN A 246 -13.18 -18.05 8.93
N LEU A 247 -12.32 -18.00 7.92
CA LEU A 247 -10.93 -17.56 8.08
C LEU A 247 -10.87 -16.07 8.43
N SER A 248 -11.70 -15.24 7.79
CA SER A 248 -11.85 -13.82 8.14
C SER A 248 -12.38 -13.63 9.57
N ASP A 249 -13.36 -14.44 9.99
CA ASP A 249 -13.95 -14.43 11.34
C ASP A 249 -12.91 -14.80 12.41
N TYR A 250 -11.83 -15.49 12.03
CA TYR A 250 -10.73 -15.81 12.92
C TYR A 250 -9.62 -14.76 12.92
N ILE A 251 -9.22 -14.27 11.74
CA ILE A 251 -8.06 -13.38 11.56
C ILE A 251 -8.38 -11.94 11.95
N VAL A 252 -9.49 -11.37 11.43
CA VAL A 252 -9.78 -9.94 11.58
C VAL A 252 -9.97 -9.53 13.04
N PRO A 253 -10.76 -10.24 13.87
CA PRO A 253 -10.87 -9.91 15.28
C PRO A 253 -9.55 -10.03 16.04
N ALA A 254 -8.69 -10.99 15.65
CA ALA A 254 -7.40 -11.18 16.31
C ALA A 254 -6.40 -10.05 15.99
N LEU A 255 -6.40 -9.54 14.74
CA LEU A 255 -5.65 -8.34 14.36
C LEU A 255 -6.11 -7.12 15.16
N VAL A 256 -7.42 -6.88 15.20
CA VAL A 256 -8.00 -5.74 15.95
C VAL A 256 -7.63 -5.80 17.44
N GLU A 257 -7.72 -6.98 18.07
CA GLU A 257 -7.33 -7.13 19.48
C GLU A 257 -5.81 -6.93 19.71
N ALA A 258 -4.98 -7.31 18.73
CA ALA A 258 -3.54 -7.15 18.80
C ALA A 258 -3.14 -5.66 18.69
N ILE A 259 -3.74 -4.93 17.73
CA ILE A 259 -3.53 -3.48 17.53
C ILE A 259 -3.72 -2.70 18.84
N HIS A 260 -4.77 -3.01 19.60
CA HIS A 260 -5.07 -2.32 20.85
C HIS A 260 -3.94 -2.39 21.89
N LYS A 261 -3.14 -3.46 21.84
CA LYS A 261 -2.14 -3.77 22.87
C LYS A 261 -0.71 -3.70 22.35
N GLU A 262 -0.51 -3.35 21.07
CA GLU A 262 0.82 -3.31 20.47
C GLU A 262 1.59 -2.08 21.00
N PRO A 263 2.72 -2.28 21.71
CA PRO A 263 3.51 -1.17 22.25
C PRO A 263 4.35 -0.45 21.18
N ASP A 264 4.71 -1.16 20.10
CA ASP A 264 5.57 -0.63 19.05
C ASP A 264 4.74 0.04 17.95
N THR A 265 5.02 1.32 17.67
CA THR A 265 4.31 2.14 16.69
C THR A 265 4.48 1.64 15.26
N GLN A 266 5.67 1.14 14.90
CA GLN A 266 5.95 0.60 13.56
C GLN A 266 5.21 -0.73 13.33
N ILE A 267 5.17 -1.61 14.34
CA ILE A 267 4.38 -2.84 14.28
C ILE A 267 2.88 -2.51 14.27
N CYS A 268 2.44 -1.50 15.02
CA CYS A 268 1.05 -1.04 15.00
C CYS A 268 0.63 -0.56 13.60
N ALA A 269 1.47 0.23 12.92
CA ALA A 269 1.24 0.61 11.53
C ALA A 269 1.16 -0.61 10.60
N SER A 270 2.10 -1.56 10.73
CA SER A 270 2.09 -2.82 9.96
C SER A 270 0.82 -3.65 10.22
N MET A 271 0.30 -3.64 11.45
CA MET A 271 -0.95 -4.31 11.80
C MET A 271 -2.17 -3.66 11.15
N LEU A 272 -2.20 -2.32 11.08
CA LEU A 272 -3.26 -1.58 10.40
C LEU A 272 -3.22 -1.82 8.88
N GLU A 273 -2.03 -1.86 8.27
CA GLU A 273 -1.86 -2.22 6.85
C GLU A 273 -2.38 -3.63 6.57
N SER A 274 -1.94 -4.62 7.37
CA SER A 274 -2.39 -6.01 7.29
C SER A 274 -3.90 -6.15 7.52
N LEU A 275 -4.47 -5.34 8.41
CA LEU A 275 -5.92 -5.24 8.63
C LEU A 275 -6.63 -4.67 7.40
N ASN A 276 -6.13 -3.59 6.80
CA ASN A 276 -6.68 -3.00 5.59
C ASN A 276 -6.73 -4.02 4.44
N GLU A 277 -5.61 -4.71 4.17
CA GLU A 277 -5.57 -5.76 3.16
C GLU A 277 -6.56 -6.90 3.47
N SER A 278 -6.65 -7.31 4.73
CA SER A 278 -7.61 -8.32 5.17
C SER A 278 -9.06 -7.87 4.93
N ILE A 279 -9.38 -6.59 5.16
CA ILE A 279 -10.69 -6.00 4.86
C ILE A 279 -10.96 -6.03 3.35
N GLN A 280 -9.99 -5.68 2.51
CA GLN A 280 -10.14 -5.73 1.04
C GLN A 280 -10.38 -7.16 0.53
N LEU A 281 -9.69 -8.14 1.12
CA LEU A 281 -9.83 -9.54 0.75
C LEU A 281 -11.19 -10.12 1.16
N SER A 282 -11.65 -9.80 2.37
CA SER A 282 -12.93 -10.24 2.92
C SER A 282 -14.13 -9.49 2.34
N GLY A 283 -13.98 -8.20 2.04
CA GLY A 283 -15.03 -7.36 1.46
C GLY A 283 -16.35 -7.44 2.23
N THR A 284 -17.44 -7.73 1.52
CA THR A 284 -18.79 -7.83 2.09
C THR A 284 -19.03 -9.09 2.94
N LEU A 285 -18.02 -9.95 3.14
CA LEU A 285 -18.10 -11.07 4.07
C LEU A 285 -18.01 -10.65 5.53
N LEU A 286 -17.48 -9.44 5.81
CA LEU A 286 -17.44 -8.89 7.15
C LEU A 286 -18.86 -8.48 7.58
N GLU A 287 -19.27 -8.99 8.73
CA GLU A 287 -20.56 -8.66 9.33
C GLU A 287 -20.49 -7.36 10.15
N GLU A 288 -21.66 -6.81 10.48
CA GLU A 288 -21.78 -5.56 11.24
C GLU A 288 -20.96 -5.57 12.54
N GLY A 289 -20.92 -6.69 13.26
CA GLY A 289 -20.13 -6.82 14.49
C GLY A 289 -18.62 -6.74 14.25
N GLN A 290 -18.12 -7.26 13.13
CA GLN A 290 -16.70 -7.16 12.76
C GLN A 290 -16.36 -5.74 12.33
N VAL A 291 -17.20 -5.11 11.49
CA VAL A 291 -17.03 -3.71 11.11
C VAL A 291 -17.02 -2.80 12.35
N ARG A 292 -17.92 -3.04 13.30
CA ARG A 292 -17.92 -2.33 14.59
C ARG A 292 -16.61 -2.51 15.34
N SER A 293 -16.13 -3.75 15.48
CA SER A 293 -14.87 -4.05 16.17
C SER A 293 -13.69 -3.33 15.53
N ILE A 294 -13.61 -3.31 14.20
CA ILE A 294 -12.55 -2.59 13.46
C ILE A 294 -12.63 -1.09 13.76
N VAL A 295 -13.82 -0.52 13.63
CA VAL A 295 -14.05 0.91 13.88
C VAL A 295 -13.69 1.30 15.32
N ASP A 296 -14.03 0.46 16.30
CA ASP A 296 -13.69 0.70 17.69
C ASP A 296 -12.18 0.61 17.93
N GLY A 297 -11.49 -0.38 17.32
CA GLY A 297 -10.03 -0.46 17.36
C GLY A 297 -9.35 0.77 16.76
N ILE A 298 -9.85 1.29 15.63
CA ILE A 298 -9.32 2.53 15.02
C ILE A 298 -9.53 3.75 15.94
N LYS A 299 -10.70 3.88 16.59
CA LYS A 299 -10.94 4.96 17.57
C LYS A 299 -9.91 4.92 18.72
N GLU A 300 -9.59 3.72 19.19
CA GLU A 300 -8.59 3.53 20.25
C GLU A 300 -7.19 3.92 19.79
N VAL A 301 -6.79 3.56 18.56
CA VAL A 301 -5.50 3.98 17.99
C VAL A 301 -5.42 5.50 17.86
N ILE A 302 -6.46 6.17 17.35
CA ILE A 302 -6.52 7.64 17.26
C ILE A 302 -6.36 8.26 18.65
N THR A 303 -7.03 7.68 19.66
CA THR A 303 -6.96 8.16 21.05
C THR A 303 -5.55 7.97 21.64
N ALA A 304 -4.91 6.83 21.39
CA ALA A 304 -3.55 6.54 21.83
C ALA A 304 -2.52 7.47 21.17
N SER A 305 -2.64 7.70 19.85
CA SER A 305 -1.80 8.65 19.12
C SER A 305 -1.94 10.07 19.67
N ALA A 306 -3.16 10.48 20.04
CA ALA A 306 -3.38 11.78 20.66
C ALA A 306 -2.70 11.92 22.03
N LEU A 307 -2.60 10.84 22.82
CA LEU A 307 -1.85 10.82 24.06
C LEU A 307 -0.35 10.92 23.81
N ARG A 308 0.21 10.08 22.91
CA ARG A 308 1.64 10.12 22.56
C ARG A 308 2.06 11.46 22.01
N ARG A 309 1.22 12.12 21.21
CA ARG A 309 1.48 13.49 20.74
C ARG A 309 1.64 14.48 21.87
N ARG A 310 0.83 14.37 22.93
CA ARG A 310 0.94 15.23 24.11
C ARG A 310 2.28 15.02 24.80
N GLU A 311 2.69 13.77 24.98
CA GLU A 311 3.98 13.41 25.57
C GLU A 311 5.14 13.96 24.74
N ARG A 312 5.12 13.78 23.41
CA ARG A 312 6.10 14.33 22.47
C ARG A 312 6.16 15.87 22.52
N THR A 313 4.99 16.52 22.62
CA THR A 313 4.89 17.99 22.75
C THR A 313 5.47 18.50 24.07
N ASP A 314 5.29 17.75 25.15
CA ASP A 314 5.84 18.10 26.47
C ASP A 314 7.36 17.86 26.51
N ARG A 315 7.86 16.77 25.89
CA ARG A 315 9.30 16.49 25.69
C ARG A 315 10.00 17.58 24.89
N ALA A 316 9.40 18.06 23.80
CA ALA A 316 9.94 19.15 22.98
C ALA A 316 10.09 20.49 23.72
N LYS A 317 9.53 20.62 24.93
CA LYS A 317 9.64 21.82 25.78
C LYS A 317 10.53 21.61 27.00
N ALA A 318 11.12 20.43 27.15
CA ALA A 318 11.96 20.11 28.30
C ALA A 318 13.26 20.93 28.28
N GLU A 319 13.82 21.22 29.45
CA GLU A 319 15.04 22.05 29.57
C GLU A 319 16.29 21.34 29.04
N ASP A 320 16.26 20.01 28.99
CA ASP A 320 17.30 19.11 28.50
C ASP A 320 17.09 18.67 27.05
N PHE A 321 16.15 19.28 26.32
CA PHE A 321 15.94 18.99 24.90
C PHE A 321 17.16 19.39 24.05
N ASP A 322 17.81 18.39 23.46
CA ASP A 322 19.00 18.54 22.63
C ASP A 322 18.75 18.00 21.20
N SER A 323 19.81 17.98 20.37
CA SER A 323 19.69 17.53 18.99
C SER A 323 19.41 16.03 18.85
N GLU A 324 19.84 15.20 19.81
CA GLU A 324 19.59 13.76 19.77
C GLU A 324 18.11 13.49 20.06
N GLU A 325 17.53 14.18 21.05
CA GLU A 325 16.08 14.15 21.31
C GLU A 325 15.26 14.72 20.14
N GLU A 326 15.76 15.74 19.43
CA GLU A 326 15.10 16.28 18.23
C GLU A 326 15.04 15.25 17.09
N ASP A 327 16.12 14.52 16.84
CA ASP A 327 16.15 13.45 15.83
C ASP A 327 15.22 12.29 16.20
N LEU A 328 15.20 11.86 17.46
CA LEU A 328 14.27 10.83 17.96
C LEU A 328 12.81 11.26 17.82
N LEU A 329 12.49 12.52 18.18
CA LEU A 329 11.13 13.05 18.00
C LEU A 329 10.74 13.10 16.52
N ARG A 330 11.67 13.37 15.60
CA ARG A 330 11.38 13.34 14.16
C ARG A 330 11.01 11.93 13.72
N GLU A 331 11.78 10.92 14.11
CA GLU A 331 11.49 9.51 13.81
C GLU A 331 10.12 9.08 14.39
N GLU A 332 9.81 9.46 15.63
CA GLU A 332 8.50 9.18 16.24
C GLU A 332 7.34 9.91 15.54
N ASN A 333 7.57 11.11 15.00
CA ASN A 333 6.58 11.83 14.20
C ASN A 333 6.30 11.10 12.88
N GLU A 334 7.36 10.67 12.17
CA GLU A 334 7.24 9.92 10.91
C GLU A 334 6.46 8.61 11.11
N GLN A 335 6.71 7.89 12.21
CA GLN A 335 5.96 6.68 12.56
C GLN A 335 4.48 6.96 12.86
N GLU A 336 4.16 8.09 13.48
CA GLU A 336 2.77 8.47 13.74
C GLU A 336 2.05 8.91 12.47
N ASP A 337 2.76 9.56 11.55
CA ASP A 337 2.21 9.90 10.24
C ASP A 337 1.86 8.61 9.46
N GLU A 338 2.73 7.58 9.51
CA GLU A 338 2.45 6.27 8.93
C GLU A 338 1.22 5.59 9.57
N ILE A 339 1.02 5.70 10.88
CA ILE A 339 -0.20 5.21 11.54
C ILE A 339 -1.44 5.90 10.97
N PHE A 340 -1.41 7.22 10.77
CA PHE A 340 -2.55 7.96 10.23
C PHE A 340 -2.84 7.61 8.77
N ASP A 341 -1.81 7.38 7.95
CA ASP A 341 -1.98 6.85 6.59
C ASP A 341 -2.74 5.52 6.62
N GLN A 342 -2.32 4.58 7.47
CA GLN A 342 -2.99 3.28 7.58
C GLN A 342 -4.41 3.37 8.15
N ILE A 343 -4.69 4.33 9.03
CA ILE A 343 -6.06 4.63 9.49
C ILE A 343 -6.93 5.12 8.32
N GLY A 344 -6.41 6.05 7.52
CA GLY A 344 -7.08 6.57 6.33
C GLY A 344 -7.43 5.43 5.38
N ASP A 345 -6.46 4.57 5.07
CA ASP A 345 -6.63 3.42 4.19
C ASP A 345 -7.68 2.42 4.70
N CYS A 346 -7.64 2.06 5.99
CA CYS A 346 -8.65 1.19 6.61
C CYS A 346 -10.06 1.76 6.48
N LEU A 347 -10.23 3.04 6.85
CA LEU A 347 -11.54 3.69 6.84
C LEU A 347 -12.04 3.93 5.41
N GLY A 348 -11.18 4.35 4.49
CA GLY A 348 -11.50 4.51 3.07
C GLY A 348 -11.94 3.19 2.45
N THR A 349 -11.24 2.08 2.73
CA THR A 349 -11.64 0.73 2.30
C THR A 349 -13.01 0.34 2.85
N LEU A 350 -13.29 0.59 4.13
CA LEU A 350 -14.59 0.31 4.73
C LEU A 350 -15.71 1.14 4.08
N VAL A 351 -15.49 2.44 3.89
CA VAL A 351 -16.43 3.35 3.23
C VAL A 351 -16.71 2.89 1.80
N LYS A 352 -15.68 2.53 1.04
CA LYS A 352 -15.82 2.02 -0.34
C LYS A 352 -16.57 0.69 -0.41
N THR A 353 -16.31 -0.20 0.54
CA THR A 353 -16.89 -1.55 0.60
C THR A 353 -18.37 -1.51 1.00
N PHE A 354 -18.69 -0.76 2.08
CA PHE A 354 -20.02 -0.75 2.68
C PHE A 354 -20.89 0.44 2.26
N LYS A 355 -20.30 1.49 1.69
CA LYS A 355 -20.99 2.69 1.19
C LYS A 355 -21.93 3.25 2.25
N THR A 356 -23.19 3.50 1.92
CA THR A 356 -24.18 4.07 2.83
C THR A 356 -24.43 3.24 4.10
N TYR A 357 -24.12 1.94 4.10
CA TYR A 357 -24.21 1.11 5.31
C TYR A 357 -23.14 1.48 6.35
N PHE A 358 -22.06 2.16 5.94
CA PHE A 358 -21.01 2.62 6.84
C PHE A 358 -21.40 3.88 7.63
N LEU A 359 -22.40 4.64 7.18
CA LEU A 359 -22.74 5.94 7.76
C LEU A 359 -23.01 5.94 9.27
N PRO A 360 -23.70 4.94 9.87
CA PRO A 360 -23.87 4.90 11.33
C PRO A 360 -22.54 4.79 12.09
N PHE A 361 -21.54 4.11 11.51
CA PHE A 361 -20.19 4.05 12.07
C PHE A 361 -19.43 5.37 11.89
N PHE A 362 -19.60 6.01 10.74
CA PHE A 362 -19.04 7.32 10.48
C PHE A 362 -19.62 8.40 11.42
N ASP A 363 -20.91 8.33 11.77
CA ASP A 363 -21.53 9.22 12.77
C ASP A 363 -20.79 9.17 14.11
N GLU A 364 -20.38 7.97 14.55
CA GLU A 364 -19.61 7.77 15.78
C GLU A 364 -18.14 8.24 15.62
N LEU A 365 -17.51 7.92 14.49
CA LEU A 365 -16.12 8.30 14.17
C LEU A 365 -15.93 9.81 14.00
N SER A 366 -16.96 10.52 13.54
CA SER A 366 -16.91 11.95 13.25
C SER A 366 -16.45 12.79 14.47
N VAL A 367 -16.75 12.35 15.69
CA VAL A 367 -16.29 13.01 16.93
C VAL A 367 -14.77 12.94 17.11
N TYR A 368 -14.12 11.91 16.55
CA TYR A 368 -12.67 11.73 16.57
C TYR A 368 -11.98 12.40 15.38
N LEU A 369 -12.64 12.42 14.22
CA LEU A 369 -12.09 12.99 12.97
C LEU A 369 -12.21 14.52 12.92
N THR A 370 -13.31 15.10 13.40
CA THR A 370 -13.49 16.56 13.31
C THR A 370 -12.43 17.38 14.07
N PRO A 371 -11.91 16.96 15.24
CA PRO A 371 -10.78 17.64 15.88
C PRO A 371 -9.48 17.59 15.08
N MET A 372 -9.29 16.59 14.21
CA MET A 372 -8.09 16.44 13.37
C MET A 372 -8.03 17.50 12.25
N LEU A 373 -9.16 18.13 11.91
CA LEU A 373 -9.23 19.20 10.91
C LEU A 373 -8.66 20.55 11.40
N ALA A 374 -8.43 20.69 12.70
CA ALA A 374 -8.00 21.95 13.29
C ALA A 374 -6.57 22.35 12.85
N LYS A 375 -6.30 23.65 12.76
CA LYS A 375 -5.02 24.18 12.23
C LYS A 375 -3.81 23.88 13.12
N ASP A 376 -4.03 23.55 14.39
CA ASP A 376 -3.00 23.18 15.36
C ASP A 376 -2.63 21.69 15.30
N LYS A 377 -3.24 20.92 14.39
CA LYS A 377 -2.95 19.50 14.13
C LYS A 377 -1.85 19.32 13.11
N THR A 378 -1.28 18.11 13.05
CA THR A 378 -0.26 17.79 12.07
C THR A 378 -0.82 17.87 10.64
N VAL A 379 0.07 18.00 9.66
CA VAL A 379 -0.31 17.98 8.25
C VAL A 379 -1.05 16.68 7.94
N GLU A 380 -0.54 15.56 8.45
CA GLU A 380 -1.09 14.23 8.23
C GLU A 380 -2.49 14.06 8.82
N GLU A 381 -2.69 14.44 10.09
CA GLU A 381 -4.02 14.38 10.71
C GLU A 381 -5.08 15.14 9.91
N ARG A 382 -4.72 16.34 9.45
CA ARG A 382 -5.62 17.18 8.64
C ARG A 382 -5.89 16.53 7.29
N ARG A 383 -4.86 16.03 6.61
CA ARG A 383 -4.98 15.36 5.31
C ARG A 383 -5.89 14.15 5.41
N ILE A 384 -5.64 13.25 6.36
CA ILE A 384 -6.42 12.02 6.53
C ILE A 384 -7.88 12.29 6.90
N ALA A 385 -8.14 13.26 7.79
CA ALA A 385 -9.53 13.61 8.11
C ALA A 385 -10.31 14.18 6.92
N ILE A 386 -9.63 14.90 6.01
CA ILE A 386 -10.20 15.35 4.74
C ILE A 386 -10.44 14.15 3.82
N CYS A 387 -9.43 13.31 3.57
CA CYS A 387 -9.55 12.15 2.69
C CYS A 387 -10.67 11.19 3.10
N ILE A 388 -10.81 10.89 4.39
CA ILE A 388 -11.89 10.03 4.89
C ILE A 388 -13.27 10.66 4.60
N PHE A 389 -13.42 11.97 4.77
CA PHE A 389 -14.66 12.65 4.41
C PHE A 389 -14.89 12.63 2.89
N ASP A 390 -13.86 12.78 2.09
CA ASP A 390 -13.94 12.72 0.63
C ASP A 390 -14.43 11.34 0.17
N ASP A 391 -13.91 10.25 0.75
CA ASP A 391 -14.40 8.89 0.52
C ASP A 391 -15.88 8.74 0.89
N VAL A 392 -16.30 9.31 2.03
CA VAL A 392 -17.71 9.30 2.45
C VAL A 392 -18.56 10.08 1.44
N ALA A 393 -18.12 11.26 1.01
CA ALA A 393 -18.83 12.06 0.02
C ALA A 393 -18.93 11.35 -1.34
N GLU A 394 -17.87 10.69 -1.78
CA GLU A 394 -17.81 10.02 -3.08
C GLU A 394 -18.62 8.72 -3.11
N HIS A 395 -18.47 7.88 -2.09
CA HIS A 395 -19.05 6.55 -2.07
C HIS A 395 -20.45 6.50 -1.44
N CYS A 396 -20.81 7.50 -0.62
CA CYS A 396 -22.17 7.63 -0.06
C CYS A 396 -23.02 8.73 -0.73
N ARG A 397 -22.40 9.60 -1.55
CA ARG A 397 -23.08 10.58 -2.44
C ARG A 397 -24.14 11.42 -1.72
N GLU A 398 -25.38 11.41 -2.18
CA GLU A 398 -26.47 12.22 -1.62
C GLU A 398 -26.71 11.95 -0.13
N ALA A 399 -26.38 10.75 0.37
CA ALA A 399 -26.52 10.43 1.79
C ALA A 399 -25.49 11.17 2.68
N ALA A 400 -24.34 11.54 2.12
CA ALA A 400 -23.27 12.28 2.80
C ALA A 400 -23.58 13.77 2.99
N VAL A 401 -24.59 14.31 2.31
CA VAL A 401 -25.01 15.72 2.41
C VAL A 401 -25.24 16.17 3.85
N ARG A 402 -25.70 15.26 4.72
CA ARG A 402 -25.92 15.54 6.15
C ARG A 402 -24.68 16.00 6.92
N TYR A 403 -23.48 15.76 6.37
CA TYR A 403 -22.20 16.10 7.00
C TYR A 403 -21.60 17.42 6.45
N TYR A 404 -22.20 18.01 5.41
CA TYR A 404 -21.59 19.14 4.70
C TYR A 404 -21.44 20.37 5.59
N ASP A 405 -22.42 20.64 6.46
CA ASP A 405 -22.37 21.76 7.42
C ASP A 405 -21.14 21.67 8.35
N THR A 406 -20.62 20.46 8.58
CA THR A 406 -19.44 20.23 9.42
C THR A 406 -18.14 20.24 8.61
N TYR A 407 -18.09 19.52 7.49
CA TYR A 407 -16.83 19.26 6.78
C TYR A 407 -16.54 20.27 5.65
N LEU A 408 -17.56 20.73 4.93
CA LEU A 408 -17.35 21.60 3.76
C LEU A 408 -16.68 22.95 4.12
N PRO A 409 -16.99 23.62 5.26
CA PRO A 409 -16.23 24.79 5.70
C PRO A 409 -14.74 24.50 5.90
N SER A 410 -14.40 23.33 6.44
CA SER A 410 -13.01 22.89 6.65
C SER A 410 -12.29 22.62 5.33
N LEU A 411 -12.98 22.02 4.34
CA LEU A 411 -12.42 21.87 2.98
C LEU A 411 -12.11 23.23 2.34
N LEU A 412 -13.04 24.18 2.42
CA LEU A 412 -12.85 25.52 1.85
C LEU A 412 -11.69 26.27 2.51
N GLU A 413 -11.48 26.06 3.82
CA GLU A 413 -10.33 26.59 4.56
C GLU A 413 -9.02 25.91 4.13
N ALA A 414 -9.01 24.57 4.06
CA ALA A 414 -7.86 23.75 3.71
C ALA A 414 -7.28 24.06 2.32
N CYS A 415 -8.08 24.58 1.40
CA CYS A 415 -7.60 25.12 0.11
C CYS A 415 -6.55 26.23 0.24
N THR A 416 -6.44 26.86 1.43
CA THR A 416 -5.45 27.90 1.74
C THR A 416 -4.25 27.41 2.54
N SER A 417 -4.15 26.10 2.77
CA SER A 417 -2.97 25.49 3.39
C SER A 417 -1.71 25.81 2.58
N GLU A 418 -0.56 25.91 3.25
CA GLU A 418 0.75 26.00 2.59
C GLU A 418 1.21 24.63 2.06
N ASN A 419 0.77 23.54 2.70
CA ASN A 419 1.07 22.18 2.25
C ASN A 419 0.18 21.81 1.03
N PRO A 420 0.79 21.34 -0.08
CA PRO A 420 0.07 20.99 -1.31
C PRO A 420 -0.85 19.78 -1.17
N ASP A 421 -0.50 18.78 -0.38
CA ASP A 421 -1.30 17.54 -0.21
C ASP A 421 -2.64 17.84 0.45
N ILE A 422 -2.65 18.73 1.46
CA ILE A 422 -3.89 19.24 2.08
C ILE A 422 -4.71 20.02 1.05
N ARG A 423 -4.07 20.85 0.21
CA ARG A 423 -4.80 21.58 -0.84
C ARG A 423 -5.41 20.61 -1.83
N GLN A 424 -4.67 19.59 -2.27
CA GLN A 424 -5.11 18.57 -3.21
C GLN A 424 -6.33 17.83 -2.67
N ALA A 425 -6.25 17.30 -1.45
CA ALA A 425 -7.37 16.62 -0.82
C ALA A 425 -8.60 17.54 -0.71
N ALA A 426 -8.40 18.78 -0.25
CA ALA A 426 -9.50 19.72 -0.10
C ALA A 426 -10.22 20.09 -1.41
N VAL A 427 -9.46 20.31 -2.49
CA VAL A 427 -10.08 20.62 -3.80
C VAL A 427 -10.73 19.39 -4.43
N TYR A 428 -10.21 18.19 -4.18
CA TYR A 428 -10.86 16.93 -4.54
C TYR A 428 -12.23 16.82 -3.87
N GLY A 429 -12.27 16.94 -2.54
CA GLY A 429 -13.49 16.94 -1.74
C GLY A 429 -14.53 17.98 -2.18
N ILE A 430 -14.10 19.22 -2.48
CA ILE A 430 -14.99 20.25 -3.02
C ILE A 430 -15.60 19.82 -4.36
N GLY A 431 -14.80 19.20 -5.23
CA GLY A 431 -15.28 18.65 -6.50
C GLY A 431 -16.35 17.59 -6.31
N ILE A 432 -16.11 16.62 -5.42
CA ILE A 432 -17.08 15.57 -5.07
C ILE A 432 -18.36 16.16 -4.46
N CYS A 433 -18.22 17.13 -3.54
CA CYS A 433 -19.36 17.82 -2.96
C CYS A 433 -20.18 18.61 -3.98
N ALA A 434 -19.53 19.20 -4.99
CA ALA A 434 -20.22 19.88 -6.09
C ALA A 434 -20.95 18.89 -7.01
N GLU A 435 -20.40 17.68 -7.21
CA GLU A 435 -21.01 16.67 -8.07
C GLU A 435 -22.24 16.01 -7.42
N PHE A 436 -22.14 15.60 -6.14
CA PHE A 436 -23.18 14.81 -5.46
C PHE A 436 -24.01 15.61 -4.44
N GLY A 437 -23.62 16.84 -4.11
CA GLY A 437 -24.27 17.64 -3.07
C GLY A 437 -25.60 18.29 -3.45
N GLY A 438 -25.92 18.35 -4.74
CA GLY A 438 -27.17 18.91 -5.24
C GLY A 438 -27.45 20.32 -4.70
N SER A 439 -28.66 20.58 -4.20
CA SER A 439 -29.01 21.90 -3.68
C SER A 439 -28.22 22.32 -2.44
N ALA A 440 -27.68 21.38 -1.67
CA ALA A 440 -26.96 21.67 -0.44
C ALA A 440 -25.61 22.33 -0.69
N PHE A 441 -24.98 22.10 -1.84
CA PHE A 441 -23.73 22.77 -2.20
C PHE A 441 -23.93 24.20 -2.73
N ARG A 442 -25.14 24.55 -3.22
CA ARG A 442 -25.42 25.86 -3.85
C ARG A 442 -25.01 27.09 -3.02
N PRO A 443 -25.22 27.14 -1.69
CA PRO A 443 -24.79 28.28 -0.87
C PRO A 443 -23.27 28.50 -0.89
N HIS A 444 -22.50 27.44 -1.15
CA HIS A 444 -21.04 27.43 -1.09
C HIS A 444 -20.38 27.66 -2.45
N THR A 445 -21.13 27.64 -3.55
CA THR A 445 -20.59 27.71 -4.92
C THR A 445 -19.69 28.94 -5.14
N GLY A 446 -20.10 30.11 -4.65
CA GLY A 446 -19.31 31.34 -4.80
C GLY A 446 -17.97 31.30 -4.06
N GLU A 447 -17.95 30.78 -2.83
CA GLU A 447 -16.71 30.62 -2.07
C GLU A 447 -15.82 29.53 -2.68
N ALA A 448 -16.41 28.38 -3.05
CA ALA A 448 -15.69 27.29 -3.70
C ALA A 448 -14.97 27.76 -4.97
N LEU A 449 -15.65 28.51 -5.84
CA LEU A 449 -15.02 29.11 -7.02
C LEU A 449 -13.82 30.00 -6.64
N SER A 450 -13.98 30.87 -5.64
CA SER A 450 -12.91 31.73 -5.17
C SER A 450 -11.69 30.93 -4.69
N ARG A 451 -11.91 29.89 -3.88
CA ARG A 451 -10.84 29.01 -3.37
C ARG A 451 -10.15 28.26 -4.50
N LEU A 452 -10.90 27.64 -5.41
CA LEU A 452 -10.35 26.91 -6.55
C LEU A 452 -9.52 27.82 -7.46
N TYR A 453 -9.98 29.03 -7.74
CA TYR A 453 -9.21 29.99 -8.53
C TYR A 453 -7.90 30.41 -7.85
N ASN A 454 -7.87 30.51 -6.52
CA ASN A 454 -6.63 30.81 -5.81
C ASN A 454 -5.61 29.68 -5.92
N VAL A 455 -6.05 28.42 -5.85
CA VAL A 455 -5.18 27.25 -6.07
C VAL A 455 -4.67 27.22 -7.52
N ILE A 456 -5.57 27.41 -8.51
CA ILE A 456 -5.23 27.43 -9.94
C ILE A 456 -4.25 28.56 -10.29
N LYS A 457 -4.38 29.73 -9.64
CA LYS A 457 -3.54 30.91 -9.88
C LYS A 457 -2.35 31.01 -8.93
N HIS A 458 -2.10 30.00 -8.10
CA HIS A 458 -0.95 30.00 -7.22
C HIS A 458 0.34 30.19 -8.04
N PRO A 459 1.30 31.04 -7.63
CA PRO A 459 2.49 31.35 -8.44
C PRO A 459 3.28 30.11 -8.88
N ASN A 460 3.26 29.08 -8.03
CA ASN A 460 3.97 27.81 -8.21
C ASN A 460 3.00 26.66 -8.56
N ALA A 461 1.79 26.95 -9.06
CA ALA A 461 0.75 25.93 -9.24
C ALA A 461 1.16 24.78 -10.17
N LEU A 462 2.08 25.04 -11.11
CA LEU A 462 2.57 24.06 -12.09
C LEU A 462 3.91 23.42 -11.70
N ASP A 463 4.46 23.74 -10.52
CA ASP A 463 5.63 23.06 -9.97
C ASP A 463 5.25 21.63 -9.57
N LEU A 464 6.21 20.69 -9.59
CA LEU A 464 5.97 19.25 -9.36
C LEU A 464 5.16 18.99 -8.08
N ASP A 465 5.51 19.67 -6.98
CA ASP A 465 4.85 19.52 -5.68
C ASP A 465 3.41 20.03 -5.66
N ASN A 466 3.03 20.91 -6.59
CA ASN A 466 1.71 21.56 -6.64
C ASN A 466 0.81 21.04 -7.77
N ALA A 467 1.40 20.34 -8.74
CA ALA A 467 0.76 20.02 -9.99
C ALA A 467 -0.47 19.11 -9.80
N MET A 468 -0.44 18.21 -8.82
CA MET A 468 -1.59 17.38 -8.44
C MET A 468 -2.74 18.21 -7.87
N ALA A 469 -2.45 19.16 -6.98
CA ALA A 469 -3.46 20.07 -6.43
C ALA A 469 -4.06 20.99 -7.51
N TYR A 470 -3.24 21.45 -8.46
CA TYR A 470 -3.71 22.21 -9.62
C TYR A 470 -4.69 21.39 -10.47
N ASP A 471 -4.31 20.17 -10.86
CA ASP A 471 -5.13 19.29 -11.69
C ASP A 471 -6.48 18.99 -11.02
N ASN A 472 -6.46 18.66 -9.72
CA ASN A 472 -7.67 18.41 -8.94
C ASN A 472 -8.55 19.67 -8.81
N ALA A 473 -7.95 20.86 -8.67
CA ALA A 473 -8.70 22.12 -8.63
C ALA A 473 -9.39 22.44 -9.97
N VAL A 474 -8.71 22.17 -11.10
CA VAL A 474 -9.29 22.31 -12.44
C VAL A 474 -10.42 21.30 -12.64
N SER A 475 -10.28 20.08 -12.13
CA SER A 475 -11.36 19.10 -12.16
C SER A 475 -12.58 19.52 -11.33
N ALA A 476 -12.36 19.96 -10.09
CA ALA A 476 -13.43 20.46 -9.23
C ALA A 476 -14.16 21.66 -9.87
N LEU A 477 -13.42 22.56 -10.54
CA LEU A 477 -14.01 23.66 -11.31
C LEU A 477 -14.88 23.14 -12.46
N GLY A 478 -14.44 22.08 -13.15
CA GLY A 478 -15.23 21.37 -14.15
C GLY A 478 -16.53 20.81 -13.57
N LYS A 479 -16.46 20.10 -12.43
CA LYS A 479 -17.64 19.57 -11.73
C LYS A 479 -18.63 20.69 -11.37
N ILE A 480 -18.16 21.85 -10.88
CA ILE A 480 -19.03 23.03 -10.67
C ILE A 480 -19.67 23.53 -11.97
N CYS A 481 -18.92 23.62 -13.07
CA CYS A 481 -19.47 24.02 -14.38
C CYS A 481 -20.60 23.11 -14.85
N GLN A 482 -20.51 21.80 -14.55
CA GLN A 482 -21.47 20.80 -14.97
C GLN A 482 -22.71 20.74 -14.07
N PHE A 483 -22.53 20.72 -12.75
CA PHE A 483 -23.61 20.44 -11.80
C PHE A 483 -24.22 21.70 -11.18
N HIS A 484 -23.50 22.82 -11.21
CA HIS A 484 -23.89 24.08 -10.57
C HIS A 484 -23.93 25.26 -11.53
N ARG A 485 -24.14 25.00 -12.82
CA ARG A 485 -24.15 26.02 -13.89
C ARG A 485 -25.07 27.21 -13.62
N ASP A 486 -26.26 26.97 -13.06
CA ASP A 486 -27.24 28.03 -12.76
C ASP A 486 -26.79 28.96 -11.61
N GLY A 487 -25.80 28.53 -10.82
CA GLY A 487 -25.26 29.27 -9.68
C GLY A 487 -24.00 30.09 -10.00
N ILE A 488 -23.55 30.11 -11.27
CA ILE A 488 -22.29 30.73 -11.68
C ILE A 488 -22.48 31.60 -12.93
N ASP A 489 -21.56 32.55 -13.16
CA ASP A 489 -21.46 33.20 -14.47
C ASP A 489 -20.76 32.27 -15.46
N ALA A 490 -21.53 31.36 -16.07
CA ALA A 490 -21.03 30.36 -17.00
C ALA A 490 -20.27 30.98 -18.19
N SER A 491 -20.60 32.23 -18.57
CA SER A 491 -19.94 32.94 -19.67
C SER A 491 -18.49 33.33 -19.36
N GLN A 492 -18.13 33.40 -18.07
CA GLN A 492 -16.76 33.65 -17.61
C GLN A 492 -16.08 32.36 -17.14
N VAL A 493 -16.79 31.52 -16.39
CA VAL A 493 -16.19 30.37 -15.69
C VAL A 493 -15.86 29.23 -16.67
N VAL A 494 -16.72 28.92 -17.64
CA VAL A 494 -16.46 27.83 -18.59
C VAL A 494 -15.24 28.13 -19.48
N PRO A 495 -15.08 29.34 -20.06
CA PRO A 495 -13.85 29.69 -20.79
C PRO A 495 -12.59 29.67 -19.92
N ALA A 496 -12.68 30.09 -18.65
CA ALA A 496 -11.55 30.05 -17.73
C ALA A 496 -11.13 28.61 -17.42
N TRP A 497 -12.08 27.70 -17.17
CA TRP A 497 -11.83 26.27 -17.03
C TRP A 497 -11.16 25.69 -18.29
N LEU A 498 -11.72 25.96 -19.48
CA LEU A 498 -11.16 25.48 -20.76
C LEU A 498 -9.71 25.94 -20.98
N SER A 499 -9.34 27.13 -20.47
CA SER A 499 -7.99 27.67 -20.61
C SER A 499 -6.95 26.87 -19.84
N CYS A 500 -7.36 26.17 -18.78
CA CYS A 500 -6.50 25.33 -17.93
C CYS A 500 -6.22 23.94 -18.53
N LEU A 501 -6.95 23.53 -19.57
CA LEU A 501 -6.81 22.20 -20.16
C LEU A 501 -5.71 22.13 -21.24
N PRO A 502 -5.11 20.94 -21.47
CA PRO A 502 -5.32 19.69 -20.72
C PRO A 502 -4.56 19.65 -19.38
N ILE A 503 -5.11 18.92 -18.41
CA ILE A 503 -4.39 18.53 -17.18
C ILE A 503 -3.63 17.21 -17.40
N LYS A 504 -2.55 16.95 -16.65
CA LYS A 504 -1.56 15.93 -17.06
C LYS A 504 -0.90 15.11 -15.95
N ASN A 505 -0.97 15.59 -14.72
CA ASN A 505 -0.25 15.05 -13.58
C ASN A 505 -1.15 14.04 -12.85
N ASP A 506 -2.38 14.44 -12.52
CA ASP A 506 -3.37 13.52 -12.00
C ASP A 506 -4.07 12.79 -13.16
N LEU A 507 -3.60 11.57 -13.45
CA LEU A 507 -4.10 10.78 -14.57
C LEU A 507 -5.54 10.29 -14.37
N ILE A 508 -6.03 10.21 -13.13
CA ILE A 508 -7.41 9.82 -12.82
C ILE A 508 -8.32 11.00 -13.17
N GLU A 509 -8.03 12.18 -12.62
CA GLU A 509 -8.79 13.39 -12.89
C GLU A 509 -8.68 13.85 -14.34
N ALA A 510 -7.52 13.67 -14.99
CA ALA A 510 -7.35 13.95 -16.42
C ALA A 510 -8.37 13.20 -17.28
N LYS A 511 -8.56 11.90 -17.02
CA LYS A 511 -9.54 11.09 -17.75
C LYS A 511 -10.97 11.61 -17.57
N ILE A 512 -11.32 12.02 -16.34
CA ILE A 512 -12.65 12.55 -16.00
C ILE A 512 -12.90 13.89 -16.73
N VAL A 513 -11.97 14.84 -16.58
CA VAL A 513 -12.07 16.20 -17.11
C VAL A 513 -12.06 16.22 -18.64
N HIS A 514 -11.26 15.37 -19.28
CA HIS A 514 -11.21 15.29 -20.73
C HIS A 514 -12.44 14.61 -21.34
N GLU A 515 -13.03 13.64 -20.64
CA GLU A 515 -14.34 13.08 -21.00
C GLU A 515 -15.46 14.12 -20.85
N GLN A 516 -15.40 14.96 -19.80
CA GLN A 516 -16.31 16.08 -19.61
C GLN A 516 -16.23 17.07 -20.79
N LEU A 517 -15.02 17.44 -21.22
CA LEU A 517 -14.81 18.31 -22.37
C LEU A 517 -15.46 17.74 -23.64
N CYS A 518 -15.31 16.43 -23.89
CA CYS A 518 -15.96 15.76 -25.02
C CYS A 518 -17.49 15.85 -24.90
N THR A 519 -18.03 15.56 -23.73
CA THR A 519 -19.48 15.58 -23.47
C THR A 519 -20.08 16.98 -23.67
N MET A 520 -19.38 18.03 -23.25
CA MET A 520 -19.81 19.41 -23.47
C MET A 520 -19.78 19.78 -24.95
N LEU A 521 -18.75 19.34 -25.69
CA LEU A 521 -18.66 19.58 -27.13
C LEU A 521 -19.75 18.83 -27.92
N GLU A 522 -20.03 17.57 -27.58
CA GLU A 522 -21.14 16.78 -28.17
C GLU A 522 -22.49 17.48 -28.02
N LYS A 523 -22.70 18.15 -26.88
CA LYS A 523 -23.91 18.93 -26.60
C LYS A 523 -23.94 20.31 -27.27
N SER A 524 -22.91 20.66 -28.05
CA SER A 524 -22.76 21.99 -28.67
C SER A 524 -22.90 23.12 -27.65
N ASP A 525 -22.24 22.95 -26.50
CA ASP A 525 -22.27 23.87 -25.38
C ASP A 525 -21.86 25.31 -25.80
N ARG A 526 -22.75 26.28 -25.57
CA ARG A 526 -22.60 27.64 -26.08
C ARG A 526 -21.46 28.40 -25.42
N GLU A 527 -21.34 28.28 -24.10
CA GLU A 527 -20.29 28.92 -23.33
C GLU A 527 -18.92 28.27 -23.59
N LEU A 528 -18.87 26.96 -23.83
CA LEU A 528 -17.65 26.25 -24.22
C LEU A 528 -17.14 26.69 -25.60
N LEU A 529 -18.02 26.74 -26.61
CA LEU A 529 -17.66 27.14 -27.97
C LEU A 529 -17.37 28.65 -28.06
N GLY A 530 -18.06 29.45 -27.25
CA GLY A 530 -18.03 30.90 -27.28
C GLY A 530 -18.73 31.49 -28.50
N HIS A 531 -18.79 32.82 -28.57
CA HIS A 531 -19.42 33.50 -29.70
C HIS A 531 -18.69 33.16 -31.02
N ASN A 532 -19.44 32.76 -32.05
CA ASN A 532 -18.91 32.31 -33.35
C ASN A 532 -17.81 31.25 -33.23
N ASN A 533 -17.90 30.35 -32.25
CA ASN A 533 -16.94 29.27 -32.01
C ASN A 533 -15.50 29.76 -31.75
N GLN A 534 -15.33 30.94 -31.13
CA GLN A 534 -14.01 31.54 -30.90
C GLN A 534 -13.03 30.65 -30.11
N TYR A 535 -13.52 29.74 -29.26
CA TYR A 535 -12.68 28.85 -28.45
C TYR A 535 -12.37 27.50 -29.11
N LEU A 536 -12.95 27.24 -30.28
CA LEU A 536 -12.75 25.99 -31.00
C LEU A 536 -11.28 25.68 -31.33
N PRO A 537 -10.41 26.66 -31.69
CA PRO A 537 -9.00 26.37 -31.89
C PRO A 537 -8.30 25.81 -30.64
N LYS A 538 -8.64 26.34 -29.46
CA LYS A 538 -8.09 25.84 -28.18
C LYS A 538 -8.57 24.42 -27.90
N ILE A 539 -9.84 24.10 -28.15
CA ILE A 539 -10.39 22.74 -28.00
C ILE A 539 -9.65 21.74 -28.88
N VAL A 540 -9.43 22.08 -30.16
CA VAL A 540 -8.67 21.21 -31.08
C VAL A 540 -7.22 21.04 -30.62
N SER A 541 -6.59 22.09 -30.10
CA SER A 541 -5.24 22.00 -29.53
C SER A 541 -5.18 21.06 -28.33
N ILE A 542 -6.17 21.12 -27.44
CA ILE A 542 -6.27 20.23 -26.28
C ILE A 542 -6.42 18.78 -26.74
N PHE A 543 -7.31 18.50 -27.69
CA PHE A 543 -7.48 17.16 -28.25
C PHE A 543 -6.20 16.66 -28.90
N ALA A 544 -5.49 17.50 -29.66
CA ALA A 544 -4.23 17.13 -30.30
C ALA A 544 -3.17 16.68 -29.28
N GLU A 545 -3.09 17.41 -28.17
CA GLU A 545 -2.16 17.14 -27.09
C GLU A 545 -2.50 15.83 -26.35
N ILE A 546 -3.77 15.62 -26.03
CA ILE A 546 -4.25 14.37 -25.40
C ILE A 546 -4.02 13.16 -26.32
N LEU A 547 -4.38 13.27 -27.59
CA LEU A 547 -4.19 12.20 -28.57
C LEU A 547 -2.70 11.88 -28.79
N CYS A 548 -1.81 12.87 -28.66
CA CYS A 548 -0.37 12.68 -28.71
C CYS A 548 0.18 11.97 -27.46
N ALA A 549 -0.40 12.23 -26.28
CA ALA A 549 -0.04 11.56 -25.03
C ALA A 549 -0.56 10.12 -24.92
N GLY A 550 -1.52 9.71 -25.77
CA GLY A 550 -2.02 8.34 -25.80
C GLY A 550 -3.01 8.01 -24.68
N LYS A 551 -2.88 6.83 -24.06
CA LYS A 551 -3.86 6.30 -23.07
C LYS A 551 -3.69 6.86 -21.66
N ASP A 552 -2.68 7.68 -21.44
CA ASP A 552 -2.38 8.21 -20.10
C ASP A 552 -3.43 9.25 -19.69
N LEU A 553 -3.78 10.17 -20.60
CA LEU A 553 -4.65 11.32 -20.32
C LEU A 553 -6.13 11.08 -20.67
N ALA A 554 -6.48 9.95 -21.29
CA ALA A 554 -7.83 9.65 -21.72
C ALA A 554 -8.07 8.14 -21.73
N THR A 555 -9.31 7.73 -21.44
CA THR A 555 -9.73 6.33 -21.65
C THR A 555 -9.82 6.02 -23.15
N GLU A 556 -9.82 4.74 -23.53
CA GLU A 556 -10.01 4.36 -24.94
C GLU A 556 -11.34 4.87 -25.52
N GLN A 557 -12.38 4.92 -24.68
CA GLN A 557 -13.69 5.46 -25.06
C GLN A 557 -13.59 6.97 -25.31
N THR A 558 -12.99 7.71 -24.39
CA THR A 558 -12.77 9.16 -24.50
C THR A 558 -11.91 9.49 -25.72
N PHE A 559 -10.85 8.72 -25.96
CA PHE A 559 -9.99 8.84 -27.13
C PHE A 559 -10.84 8.69 -28.41
N SER A 560 -11.63 7.63 -28.51
CA SER A 560 -12.51 7.39 -29.66
C SER A 560 -13.54 8.51 -29.88
N LYS A 561 -14.09 9.06 -28.79
CA LYS A 561 -15.01 10.22 -28.85
C LYS A 561 -14.32 11.47 -29.40
N MET A 562 -13.10 11.78 -28.95
CA MET A 562 -12.32 12.91 -29.48
C MET A 562 -12.10 12.79 -30.99
N VAL A 563 -11.74 11.59 -31.48
CA VAL A 563 -11.55 11.34 -32.92
C VAL A 563 -12.83 11.62 -33.70
N ASN A 564 -13.97 11.11 -33.23
CA ASN A 564 -15.25 11.29 -33.90
C ASN A 564 -15.68 12.76 -33.92
N LEU A 565 -15.48 13.49 -32.81
CA LEU A 565 -15.74 14.92 -32.73
C LEU A 565 -14.85 15.71 -33.71
N LEU A 566 -13.55 15.38 -33.81
CA LEU A 566 -12.65 16.02 -34.78
C LEU A 566 -13.09 15.78 -36.23
N ARG A 567 -13.51 14.55 -36.57
CA ARG A 567 -14.07 14.23 -37.90
C ARG A 567 -15.36 15.03 -38.17
N GLN A 568 -16.24 15.15 -37.18
CA GLN A 568 -17.45 15.97 -37.32
C GLN A 568 -17.11 17.45 -37.54
N LEU A 569 -16.14 18.00 -36.80
CA LEU A 569 -15.66 19.36 -36.98
C LEU A 569 -15.06 19.59 -38.37
N GLN A 570 -14.34 18.61 -38.93
CA GLN A 570 -13.82 18.68 -40.31
C GLN A 570 -14.93 18.84 -41.35
N THR A 571 -16.09 18.20 -41.14
CA THR A 571 -17.22 18.28 -42.08
C THR A 571 -18.08 19.53 -41.91
N THR A 572 -18.07 20.13 -40.71
CA THR A 572 -19.01 21.20 -40.34
C THR A 572 -18.42 22.60 -40.39
N LEU A 573 -17.09 22.74 -40.29
CA LEU A 573 -16.42 24.04 -40.28
C LEU A 573 -15.88 24.44 -41.66
N PRO A 574 -15.76 25.76 -41.94
CA PRO A 574 -15.08 26.24 -43.14
C PRO A 574 -13.61 25.76 -43.19
N PRO A 575 -13.10 25.34 -44.36
CA PRO A 575 -11.72 24.88 -44.52
C PRO A 575 -10.66 25.88 -44.05
N SER A 576 -10.94 27.18 -44.15
CA SER A 576 -10.04 28.25 -43.68
C SER A 576 -9.89 28.28 -42.16
N VAL A 577 -10.97 28.00 -41.41
CA VAL A 577 -10.95 27.95 -39.94
C VAL A 577 -10.14 26.74 -39.49
N LEU A 578 -10.42 25.56 -40.06
CA LEU A 578 -9.68 24.34 -39.79
C LEU A 578 -8.18 24.48 -40.10
N ALA A 579 -7.83 25.06 -41.25
CA ALA A 579 -6.44 25.28 -41.63
C ALA A 579 -5.72 26.22 -40.65
N SER A 580 -6.39 27.30 -40.21
CA SER A 580 -5.82 28.22 -39.22
C SER A 580 -5.56 27.53 -37.88
N THR A 581 -6.51 26.73 -37.41
CA THR A 581 -6.36 25.93 -36.18
C THR A 581 -5.23 24.92 -36.31
N TRP A 582 -5.15 24.18 -37.41
CA TRP A 582 -4.08 23.19 -37.64
C TRP A 582 -2.69 23.81 -37.63
N SER A 583 -2.56 24.99 -38.25
CA SER A 583 -1.29 25.70 -38.35
C SER A 583 -0.76 26.22 -37.00
N SER A 584 -1.65 26.37 -36.00
CA SER A 584 -1.26 26.78 -34.65
C SER A 584 -0.71 25.65 -33.76
N LEU A 585 -0.81 24.40 -34.20
CA LEU A 585 -0.38 23.22 -33.43
C LEU A 585 1.10 22.94 -33.63
N GLN A 586 1.74 22.31 -32.63
CA GLN A 586 3.11 21.84 -32.77
C GLN A 586 3.23 20.70 -33.81
N PRO A 587 4.40 20.49 -34.43
CA PRO A 587 4.57 19.46 -35.47
C PRO A 587 4.16 18.05 -35.02
N GLN A 588 4.47 17.67 -33.78
CA GLN A 588 4.09 16.36 -33.24
C GLN A 588 2.57 16.22 -33.11
N GLN A 589 1.87 17.28 -32.66
CA GLN A 589 0.41 17.33 -32.56
C GLN A 589 -0.25 17.25 -33.95
N GLN A 590 0.31 17.95 -34.95
CA GLN A 590 -0.18 17.88 -36.34
C GLN A 590 -0.06 16.45 -36.90
N LEU A 591 1.07 15.78 -36.66
CA LEU A 591 1.30 14.40 -37.09
C LEU A 591 0.36 13.42 -36.38
N ALA A 592 0.19 13.56 -35.06
CA ALA A 592 -0.71 12.73 -34.27
C ALA A 592 -2.14 12.83 -34.80
N LEU A 593 -2.63 14.06 -34.99
CA LEU A 593 -3.96 14.29 -35.54
C LEU A 593 -4.11 13.79 -36.99
N GLN A 594 -3.10 13.98 -37.84
CA GLN A 594 -3.13 13.49 -39.21
C GLN A 594 -3.22 11.96 -39.24
N SER A 595 -2.40 11.29 -38.42
CA SER A 595 -2.43 9.83 -38.27
C SER A 595 -3.82 9.35 -37.88
N VAL A 596 -4.38 9.92 -36.82
CA VAL A 596 -5.65 9.52 -36.22
C VAL A 596 -6.87 9.80 -37.14
N LEU A 597 -6.83 10.86 -37.94
CA LEU A 597 -7.91 11.17 -38.88
C LEU A 597 -7.79 10.42 -40.21
N SER A 598 -6.62 9.85 -40.51
CA SER A 598 -6.38 9.04 -41.71
C SER A 598 -6.65 7.54 -41.51
N SER A 599 -6.57 7.06 -40.27
CA SER A 599 -7.13 5.78 -39.81
C SER A 599 -8.64 5.86 -39.67
#